data_AF-A0A914Y8G7-F1
#
_entry.id   AF-A0A914Y8G7-F1
#
_cell.length_a   1.000
_cell.length_b   1.000
_cell.length_c   1.000
_cell.angle_alpha   90.00
_cell.angle_beta   90.00
_cell.angle_gamma   90.00
#
_symmetry.space_group_name_H-M   'P 1'
#
loop_
_entity.id
_entity.type
_entity.pdbx_description
1 polymer ?
#
loop_
_entity_poly.entity_id
_entity_poly.type
_entity_poly.pdbx_seq_one_letter_code
_entity_poly.pdbx_strand_id
1 'polypeptide(L)'
;MAGTDVHGCKTIKITCTTAKVGEEVIFFFSNGAVDLGTASGTTTVSRILTCDENAKFLLTDGENTRAVGSVECITARAPPGMIILISNIL
;
A
#
# COMPACT_ATOMS: atom_id res chain seq x y z
N MET A 1 -6.66 14.83 2.23
CA MET A 1 -6.75 15.91 1.24
C MET A 1 -5.99 15.44 0.02
N ALA A 2 -6.65 15.34 -1.14
CA ALA A 2 -5.97 15.05 -2.41
C ALA A 2 -5.46 16.39 -2.95
N GLY A 3 -4.15 16.59 -2.92
CA GLY A 3 -3.50 17.77 -3.47
C GLY A 3 -3.02 17.49 -4.88
N THR A 4 -3.22 18.44 -5.78
CA THR A 4 -2.68 18.42 -7.14
C THR A 4 -1.37 19.20 -7.16
N ASP A 5 -0.27 18.62 -7.63
CA ASP A 5 0.98 19.35 -7.84
C ASP A 5 0.91 20.28 -9.07
N VAL A 6 2.00 21.01 -9.32
CA VAL A 6 2.09 22.00 -10.41
C VAL A 6 1.96 21.41 -11.83
N HIS A 7 2.01 20.08 -11.97
CA HIS A 7 1.83 19.36 -13.24
C HIS A 7 0.43 18.77 -13.40
N GLY A 8 -0.49 19.04 -12.47
CA GLY A 8 -1.80 18.40 -12.46
C GLY A 8 -1.81 17.05 -11.72
N CYS A 9 -0.75 16.74 -10.99
CA CYS A 9 -0.58 15.42 -10.40
C CYS A 9 -1.23 15.28 -9.03
N LYS A 10 -2.26 14.44 -8.94
CA LYS A 10 -3.02 14.17 -7.72
C LYS A 10 -2.30 13.16 -6.82
N THR A 11 -2.08 13.55 -5.58
CA THR A 11 -1.82 12.61 -4.48
C THR A 11 -3.11 11.90 -4.10
N ILE A 12 -3.06 10.58 -3.95
CA ILE A 12 -4.18 9.78 -3.47
C ILE A 12 -3.77 9.03 -2.21
N LYS A 13 -4.61 9.12 -1.18
CA LYS A 13 -4.49 8.28 0.01
C LYS A 13 -5.40 7.08 -0.16
N ILE A 14 -4.81 5.91 -0.33
CA ILE A 14 -5.53 4.64 -0.27
C ILE A 14 -5.57 4.16 1.18
N THR A 15 -6.73 3.66 1.60
CA THR A 15 -6.94 3.14 2.94
C THR A 15 -7.65 1.81 2.83
N CYS A 16 -7.13 0.81 3.52
CA CYS A 16 -7.80 -0.46 3.67
C CYS A 16 -8.06 -0.72 5.15
N THR A 17 -9.28 -1.15 5.44
CA THR A 17 -9.77 -1.31 6.81
C THR A 17 -10.59 -2.59 6.90
N THR A 18 -10.44 -3.31 8.01
CA THR A 18 -11.35 -4.39 8.41
C THR A 18 -12.14 -3.96 9.63
N ALA A 19 -13.43 -4.35 9.68
CA ALA A 19 -14.29 -4.12 10.83
C ALA A 19 -14.27 -5.29 11.84
N LYS A 20 -13.57 -6.38 11.51
CA LYS A 20 -13.56 -7.59 12.32
C LYS A 20 -12.37 -7.60 13.26
N VAL A 21 -12.67 -7.83 14.53
CA VAL A 21 -11.66 -7.93 15.59
C VAL A 21 -10.80 -9.17 15.34
N GLY A 22 -9.47 -9.00 15.35
CA GLY A 22 -8.50 -10.07 15.13
C GLY A 22 -8.21 -10.38 13.65
N GLU A 23 -8.70 -9.57 12.72
CA GLU A 23 -8.24 -9.59 11.34
C GLU A 23 -7.18 -8.52 11.10
N GLU A 24 -6.19 -8.84 10.27
CA GLU A 24 -5.20 -7.94 9.73
C GLU A 24 -5.59 -7.55 8.31
N VAL A 25 -5.30 -6.32 7.91
CA VAL A 25 -5.41 -5.87 6.51
C VAL A 25 -4.03 -5.85 5.89
N ILE A 26 -3.94 -6.28 4.64
CA ILE A 26 -2.68 -6.34 3.88
C ILE A 26 -2.92 -5.72 2.50
N PHE A 27 -2.11 -4.72 2.16
CA PHE A 27 -1.97 -4.23 0.80
C PHE A 27 -0.89 -5.01 0.05
N PHE A 28 -1.19 -5.33 -1.20
CA PHE A 28 -0.24 -5.80 -2.20
C PHE A 28 -0.12 -4.75 -3.29
N PHE A 29 1.11 -4.33 -3.57
CA PHE A 29 1.41 -3.40 -4.65
C PHE A 29 2.10 -4.15 -5.77
N SER A 30 1.60 -4.00 -7.00
CA SER A 30 2.22 -4.64 -8.16
C SER A 30 2.25 -3.71 -9.36
N ASN A 31 3.14 -4.02 -10.30
CA ASN A 31 3.18 -3.41 -11.63
C ASN A 31 3.27 -4.51 -12.67
N GLY A 32 2.11 -4.93 -13.18
CA GLY A 32 2.00 -6.15 -13.98
C GLY A 32 2.37 -7.38 -13.15
N ALA A 33 3.40 -8.12 -13.58
CA ALA A 33 3.87 -9.32 -12.88
C ALA A 33 4.90 -9.04 -11.77
N VAL A 34 5.32 -7.78 -11.58
CA VAL A 34 6.33 -7.41 -10.58
C VAL A 34 5.66 -7.07 -9.26
N ASP A 35 6.03 -7.79 -8.19
CA ASP A 35 5.68 -7.43 -6.82
C ASP A 35 6.54 -6.25 -6.35
N LEU A 36 5.90 -5.21 -5.83
CA LEU A 36 6.54 -3.99 -5.33
C LEU A 36 6.59 -3.97 -3.79
N GLY A 37 6.00 -4.96 -3.14
CA GLY A 37 5.98 -5.11 -1.69
C GLY A 37 4.57 -5.06 -1.11
N THR A 38 4.53 -5.24 0.21
CA THR A 38 3.30 -5.31 0.99
C THR A 38 3.29 -4.33 2.14
N ALA A 39 2.09 -3.93 2.59
CA ALA A 39 1.91 -3.14 3.79
C ALA A 39 0.76 -3.70 4.61
N SER A 40 1.01 -4.06 5.87
CA SER A 40 0.00 -4.68 6.72
C SER A 40 -0.25 -3.92 8.03
N GLY A 41 -1.37 -4.22 8.68
CA GLY A 41 -1.79 -3.58 9.93
C GLY A 41 -3.07 -4.16 10.51
N THR A 42 -3.22 -4.08 11.83
CA THR A 42 -4.19 -4.86 12.61
C THR A 42 -5.66 -4.45 12.45
N THR A 43 -5.95 -3.36 11.75
CA THR A 43 -7.34 -2.87 11.58
C THR A 43 -7.45 -1.94 10.40
N THR A 44 -6.46 -1.06 10.22
CA THR A 44 -6.40 -0.11 9.12
C THR A 44 -4.97 0.10 8.69
N VAL A 45 -4.74 0.11 7.39
CA VAL A 45 -3.50 0.53 6.77
C VAL A 45 -3.83 1.62 5.77
N SER A 46 -2.99 2.64 5.71
CA SER A 46 -3.04 3.65 4.66
C SER A 46 -1.69 3.78 3.98
N ARG A 47 -1.73 4.06 2.68
CA ARG A 47 -0.58 4.44 1.88
C ARG A 47 -0.94 5.65 1.02
N ILE A 48 0.05 6.49 0.76
CA ILE A 48 -0.08 7.64 -0.13
C ILE A 48 0.63 7.26 -1.43
N LEU A 49 -0.08 7.40 -2.54
CA LEU A 49 0.49 7.31 -3.85
C LEU A 49 0.54 8.72 -4.44
N THR A 50 1.68 9.04 -5.04
CA THR A 50 1.90 10.32 -5.73
C THR A 50 2.02 10.00 -7.20
N CYS A 51 1.25 10.65 -8.06
CA CYS A 51 1.45 10.39 -9.48
C CYS A 51 2.70 11.10 -10.02
N ASP A 52 3.16 10.67 -11.19
CA ASP A 52 4.21 11.32 -11.98
C ASP A 52 3.64 12.20 -13.11
N GLU A 53 4.52 12.88 -13.83
CA GLU A 53 4.18 13.70 -15.01
C GLU A 53 3.44 12.93 -16.12
N ASN A 54 3.46 11.59 -16.09
CA ASN A 54 2.76 10.70 -17.01
C ASN A 54 1.44 10.16 -16.44
N ALA A 55 0.95 10.73 -15.35
CA ALA A 55 -0.26 10.31 -14.62
C ALA A 55 -0.22 8.86 -14.10
N LYS A 56 0.98 8.30 -13.88
CA LYS A 56 1.15 6.99 -13.23
C LYS A 56 1.33 7.17 -11.74
N PHE A 57 0.62 6.39 -10.94
CA PHE A 57 0.79 6.41 -9.49
C PHE A 57 2.10 5.77 -9.08
N LEU A 58 2.86 6.44 -8.23
CA LEU A 58 4.12 5.98 -7.65
C LEU A 58 3.92 5.66 -6.17
N LEU A 59 4.54 4.58 -5.72
CA LEU A 59 4.72 4.25 -4.32
C LEU A 59 6.16 4.60 -3.94
N THR A 60 6.31 5.43 -2.91
CA THR A 60 7.61 5.74 -2.31
C THR A 60 7.72 5.04 -0.96
N ASP A 61 8.73 4.19 -0.81
CA ASP A 61 9.08 3.51 0.43
C ASP A 61 10.57 3.70 0.73
N GLY A 62 10.86 4.54 1.73
CA GLY A 62 12.22 5.05 1.97
C GLY A 62 12.76 5.81 0.77
N GLU A 63 13.95 5.43 0.29
CA GLU A 63 14.58 6.01 -0.91
C GLU A 63 14.08 5.37 -2.22
N ASN A 64 13.28 4.30 -2.15
CA ASN A 64 12.79 3.60 -3.33
C ASN A 64 11.47 4.20 -3.79
N THR A 65 11.39 4.61 -5.06
CA THR A 65 10.14 5.04 -5.70
C THR A 65 9.86 4.17 -6.92
N ARG A 66 8.67 3.57 -6.99
CA ARG A 66 8.29 2.63 -8.06
C ARG A 66 6.89 2.92 -8.56
N ALA A 67 6.68 2.78 -9.88
CA ALA A 67 5.35 2.92 -10.48
C ALA A 67 4.47 1.73 -10.11
N VAL A 68 3.25 2.01 -9.65
CA VAL A 68 2.22 1.05 -9.26
C VAL A 68 1.25 0.88 -10.42
N GLY A 69 1.05 -0.36 -10.85
CA GLY A 69 0.04 -0.74 -11.84
C GLY A 69 -1.28 -1.19 -11.19
N SER A 70 -1.21 -1.86 -10.05
CA SER A 70 -2.37 -2.35 -9.31
C SER A 70 -2.12 -2.39 -7.81
N VAL A 71 -3.21 -2.23 -7.05
CA VAL A 71 -3.23 -2.36 -5.60
C VAL A 71 -4.35 -3.33 -5.25
N GLU A 72 -4.01 -4.37 -4.50
CA GLU A 72 -4.99 -5.29 -3.92
C GLU A 72 -4.99 -5.11 -2.40
N CYS A 73 -6.17 -5.19 -1.79
CA CYS A 73 -6.27 -5.31 -0.35
C CYS A 73 -6.99 -6.60 0.02
N ILE A 74 -6.41 -7.33 0.96
CA ILE A 74 -7.01 -8.51 1.55
C ILE A 74 -7.09 -8.39 3.07
N THR A 75 -8.05 -9.09 3.66
CA THR A 75 -8.15 -9.30 5.09
C THR A 75 -7.67 -10.71 5.43
N ALA A 76 -6.67 -10.82 6.29
CA ALA A 76 -6.17 -12.09 6.80
C ALA A 76 -6.55 -12.24 8.26
N ARG A 77 -7.09 -13.40 8.65
CA ARG A 77 -7.31 -13.69 10.07
C ARG A 77 -6.02 -14.26 10.66
N ALA A 78 -5.27 -13.46 11.40
CA ALA A 78 -4.15 -13.97 12.18
C ALA A 78 -4.71 -14.88 13.29
N PRO A 79 -4.26 -16.14 13.43
CA PRO A 79 -4.56 -16.93 14.62
C PRO A 79 -4.12 -16.16 15.87
N PRO A 80 -4.86 -16.22 17.00
CA PRO A 80 -4.42 -15.59 18.24
C PRO A 80 -3.05 -16.16 18.65
N GLY A 81 -2.01 -15.31 18.57
CA GLY A 81 -0.61 -15.68 18.82
C GLY A 81 0.30 -15.67 17.58
N MET A 82 -0.21 -15.42 16.38
CA MET A 82 0.62 -15.27 15.17
C MET A 82 1.07 -13.82 15.00
N ILE A 83 2.35 -13.55 15.27
CA ILE A 83 3.03 -12.32 14.87
C ILE A 83 3.50 -12.55 13.43
N ILE A 84 2.92 -11.87 12.44
CA ILE A 84 3.49 -11.83 11.09
C ILE A 84 4.71 -10.91 11.12
N LEU A 85 5.89 -11.48 11.40
CA LEU A 85 7.18 -10.80 11.23
C LEU A 85 7.52 -10.81 9.73
N ILE A 86 7.19 -9.74 9.01
CA ILE A 86 7.71 -9.54 7.65
C ILE A 86 9.04 -8.79 7.76
N SER A 87 10.12 -9.55 7.89
CA SER A 87 11.47 -9.03 7.71
C SER A 87 11.67 -8.70 6.23
N ASN A 88 11.72 -7.42 5.88
CA ASN A 88 12.34 -6.99 4.64
C ASN A 88 13.83 -7.36 4.72
N ILE A 89 14.21 -8.50 4.12
CA ILE A 89 15.60 -8.79 3.82
C ILE A 89 15.93 -8.01 2.54
N LEU A 90 16.92 -7.13 2.67
CA LEU A 90 17.54 -6.36 1.59
C LEU A 90 17.91 -7.21 0.38
#